data_AF-A0A1H9AA90-F1
#
_entry.id   AF-A0A1H9AA90-F1
#
_cell.length_a   1.000
_cell.length_b   1.000
_cell.length_c   1.000
_cell.angle_alpha   90.00
_cell.angle_beta   90.00
_cell.angle_gamma   90.00
#
_symmetry.space_group_name_H-M   'P 1'
#
loop_
_entity.id
_entity.type
_entity.pdbx_description
1 polymer ?
#
loop_
_entity_poly.entity_id
_entity_poly.type
_entity_poly.pdbx_seq_one_letter_code
_entity_poly.pdbx_strand_id
1 'polypeptide(L)'
;MQKLLVLQSLWAMQDLRDAPDRSLQENIALIRGAGFDGISTLWEDDATAEACAAATRAEGLVMEGTCLPATLEQVLPALERGARLGLHHLNLQLNMRPRSLGEAVEILEQLEVMTAKVDFPVYVETHRGRLTNDLLFTLDLLDALPNLKLLGDLSHYVVAREIELPVSSEIDAQIGQVLDRVWAFHGRIAGSGQVQLPFSFPQHQGYVDLFAGWWARGFASWRRRAEADAELAFVCELGPQPYYAISGADGRDLSDRWAESLQMQALVRSIWAAA
;
A
#
# COMPACT_ATOMS: atom_id res chain seq x y z
N MET A 1 5.32 -8.83 21.37
CA MET A 1 5.56 -9.76 20.25
C MET A 1 5.12 -9.05 19.00
N GLN A 2 5.95 -9.06 17.96
CA GLN A 2 5.65 -8.45 16.67
C GLN A 2 4.34 -8.99 16.09
N LYS A 3 3.55 -8.12 15.44
CA LYS A 3 2.23 -8.48 14.89
C LYS A 3 2.05 -7.98 13.45
N LEU A 4 1.29 -8.73 12.65
CA LEU A 4 0.81 -8.29 11.34
C LEU A 4 -0.61 -7.75 11.49
N LEU A 5 -0.82 -6.53 11.03
CA LEU A 5 -2.11 -5.89 10.84
C LEU A 5 -2.50 -5.99 9.36
N VAL A 6 -3.65 -6.58 9.06
CA VAL A 6 -4.18 -6.63 7.70
C VAL A 6 -5.36 -5.69 7.58
N LEU A 7 -5.23 -4.68 6.72
CA LEU A 7 -6.21 -3.61 6.53
C LEU A 7 -6.91 -3.76 5.18
N GLN A 8 -8.13 -3.23 5.09
CA GLN A 8 -8.85 -3.12 3.82
C GLN A 8 -8.87 -1.68 3.33
N SER A 9 -8.54 -1.44 2.05
CA SER A 9 -8.72 -0.12 1.45
C SER A 9 -10.21 0.19 1.24
N LEU A 10 -10.69 1.35 1.70
CA LEU A 10 -12.05 1.83 1.41
C LEU A 10 -12.22 2.15 -0.08
N TRP A 11 -11.15 2.51 -0.79
CA TRP A 11 -11.18 2.68 -2.24
C TRP A 11 -11.52 1.36 -2.94
N ALA A 12 -11.01 0.24 -2.42
CA ALA A 12 -11.33 -1.10 -2.91
C ALA A 12 -12.79 -1.54 -2.64
N MET A 13 -13.54 -0.81 -1.79
CA MET A 13 -14.94 -1.09 -1.50
C MET A 13 -15.92 -0.35 -2.41
N GLN A 14 -15.44 0.56 -3.26
CA GLN A 14 -16.26 1.33 -4.20
C GLN A 14 -16.65 0.48 -5.41
N ASP A 15 -17.88 0.62 -5.89
CA ASP A 15 -18.39 0.01 -7.13
C ASP A 15 -18.14 -1.50 -7.25
N LEU A 16 -18.24 -2.23 -6.13
CA LEU A 16 -18.08 -3.68 -6.10
C LEU A 16 -19.13 -4.37 -6.97
N ARG A 17 -18.67 -5.33 -7.79
CA ARG A 17 -19.54 -6.12 -8.65
C ARG A 17 -20.61 -6.85 -7.83
N ASP A 18 -21.86 -6.76 -8.29
CA ASP A 18 -23.01 -7.46 -7.72
C ASP A 18 -23.26 -7.15 -6.23
N ALA A 19 -22.69 -6.04 -5.73
CA ALA A 19 -22.88 -5.56 -4.36
C ALA A 19 -23.81 -4.32 -4.35
N PRO A 20 -24.63 -4.15 -3.29
CA PRO A 20 -25.39 -2.92 -3.10
C PRO A 20 -24.47 -1.76 -2.71
N ASP A 21 -24.93 -0.54 -2.94
CA ASP A 21 -24.33 0.65 -2.35
C ASP A 21 -24.34 0.54 -0.83
N ARG A 22 -23.21 0.84 -0.18
CA ARG A 22 -23.05 0.80 1.27
C ARG A 22 -22.61 2.16 1.78
N SER A 23 -23.16 2.56 2.91
CA SER A 23 -22.64 3.66 3.71
C SER A 23 -21.24 3.33 4.25
N LEU A 24 -20.52 4.35 4.70
CA LEU A 24 -19.22 4.20 5.36
C LEU A 24 -19.30 3.22 6.55
N GLN A 25 -20.36 3.34 7.36
CA GLN A 25 -20.58 2.51 8.54
C GLN A 25 -20.82 1.04 8.17
N GLU A 26 -21.62 0.79 7.13
CA GLU A 26 -21.86 -0.58 6.64
C GLU A 26 -20.58 -1.20 6.07
N ASN A 27 -19.77 -0.44 5.33
CA ASN A 27 -18.47 -0.91 4.87
C ASN A 27 -17.52 -1.22 6.04
N ILE A 28 -17.44 -0.34 7.04
CA ILE A 28 -16.60 -0.58 8.22
C ILE A 28 -17.07 -1.80 9.02
N ALA A 29 -18.37 -1.98 9.21
CA ALA A 29 -18.93 -3.16 9.86
C ALA A 29 -18.63 -4.44 9.08
N LEU A 30 -18.73 -4.42 7.75
CA LEU A 30 -18.38 -5.54 6.88
C LEU A 30 -16.89 -5.89 6.99
N ILE A 31 -16.01 -4.89 6.94
CA ILE A 31 -14.56 -5.05 7.07
C ILE A 31 -14.20 -5.64 8.45
N ARG A 32 -14.80 -5.10 9.52
CA ARG A 32 -14.61 -5.61 10.89
C ARG A 32 -15.08 -7.06 11.02
N GLY A 33 -16.28 -7.36 10.51
CA GLY A 33 -16.89 -8.68 10.56
C GLY A 33 -16.12 -9.74 9.77
N ALA A 34 -15.40 -9.31 8.73
CA ALA A 34 -14.49 -10.17 7.97
C ALA A 34 -13.11 -10.37 8.62
N GLY A 35 -12.84 -9.78 9.79
CA GLY A 35 -11.61 -10.01 10.54
C GLY A 35 -10.39 -9.20 10.05
N PHE A 36 -10.62 -8.10 9.33
CA PHE A 36 -9.57 -7.10 9.11
C PHE A 36 -9.29 -6.33 10.41
N ASP A 37 -8.04 -5.89 10.56
CA ASP A 37 -7.57 -5.17 11.74
C ASP A 37 -7.80 -3.65 11.61
N GLY A 38 -8.11 -3.18 10.40
CA GLY A 38 -8.40 -1.77 10.14
C GLY A 38 -8.68 -1.44 8.69
N ILE A 39 -8.62 -0.15 8.37
CA ILE A 39 -8.88 0.38 7.03
C ILE A 39 -7.72 1.24 6.53
N SER A 40 -7.64 1.39 5.20
CA SER A 40 -6.92 2.50 4.55
C SER A 40 -7.94 3.39 3.84
N THR A 41 -7.73 4.70 3.88
CA THR A 41 -8.60 5.67 3.22
C THR A 41 -7.82 6.88 2.69
N LEU A 42 -8.38 7.57 1.70
CA LEU A 42 -7.85 8.85 1.26
C LEU A 42 -7.91 9.85 2.41
N TRP A 43 -6.79 10.52 2.63
CA TRP A 43 -6.55 11.44 3.73
C TRP A 43 -6.33 12.84 3.17
N GLU A 44 -7.32 13.38 2.44
CA GLU A 44 -7.21 14.66 1.72
C GLU A 44 -7.96 15.82 2.39
N ASP A 45 -9.15 15.56 2.95
CA ASP A 45 -9.97 16.56 3.64
C ASP A 45 -10.32 16.18 5.09
N ASP A 46 -10.80 17.15 5.88
CA ASP A 46 -11.19 16.96 7.29
C ASP A 46 -12.47 16.13 7.43
N ALA A 47 -13.45 16.28 6.53
CA ALA A 47 -14.74 15.61 6.67
C ALA A 47 -14.61 14.09 6.51
N THR A 48 -13.89 13.64 5.48
CA THR A 48 -13.56 12.22 5.28
C THR A 48 -12.75 11.67 6.45
N ALA A 49 -11.73 12.40 6.89
CA ALA A 49 -10.86 11.99 7.98
C ALA A 49 -11.60 11.83 9.32
N GLU A 50 -12.45 12.80 9.68
CA GLU A 50 -13.25 12.78 10.91
C GLU A 50 -14.31 11.67 10.87
N ALA A 51 -14.99 11.48 9.74
CA ALA A 51 -15.97 10.42 9.59
C ALA A 51 -15.33 9.02 9.72
N CYS A 52 -14.18 8.79 9.08
CA CYS A 52 -13.46 7.52 9.17
C CYS A 52 -12.89 7.30 10.58
N ALA A 53 -12.33 8.34 11.22
CA ALA A 53 -11.82 8.26 12.58
C ALA A 53 -12.93 7.93 13.59
N ALA A 54 -14.11 8.54 13.46
CA ALA A 54 -15.25 8.26 14.33
C ALA A 54 -15.73 6.81 14.18
N ALA A 55 -15.86 6.34 12.94
CA ALA A 55 -16.39 5.02 12.65
C ALA A 55 -15.40 3.88 13.01
N THR A 56 -14.09 4.06 12.78
CA THR A 56 -13.07 3.07 13.16
C THR A 56 -12.89 2.96 14.67
N ARG A 57 -12.90 4.09 15.39
CA ARG A 57 -12.78 4.11 16.87
C ARG A 57 -13.90 3.33 17.54
N ALA A 58 -15.12 3.41 17.03
CA ALA A 58 -16.27 2.67 17.57
C ALA A 58 -16.07 1.14 17.50
N GLU A 59 -15.32 0.66 16.50
CA GLU A 59 -15.09 -0.77 16.22
C GLU A 59 -13.72 -1.29 16.69
N GLY A 60 -12.88 -0.42 17.25
CA GLY A 60 -11.51 -0.75 17.67
C GLY A 60 -10.56 -1.06 16.50
N LEU A 61 -10.84 -0.50 15.33
CA LEU A 61 -10.04 -0.68 14.12
C LEU A 61 -8.91 0.35 14.04
N VAL A 62 -7.76 -0.04 13.49
CA VAL A 62 -6.69 0.90 13.14
C VAL A 62 -6.97 1.59 11.80
N MET A 63 -6.25 2.68 11.52
CA MET A 63 -6.42 3.41 10.27
C MET A 63 -5.08 3.84 9.68
N GLU A 64 -4.91 3.55 8.39
CA GLU A 64 -3.94 4.20 7.52
C GLU A 64 -4.63 5.37 6.78
N GLY A 65 -3.93 6.50 6.69
CA GLY A 65 -4.28 7.57 5.75
C GLY A 65 -3.38 7.54 4.53
N THR A 66 -3.95 7.70 3.33
CA THR A 66 -3.18 7.86 2.08
C THR A 66 -3.33 9.28 1.55
N CYS A 67 -2.22 9.98 1.32
CA CYS A 67 -2.18 11.35 0.81
C CYS A 67 -1.39 11.43 -0.50
N LEU A 68 -1.90 12.19 -1.48
CA LEU A 68 -1.33 12.32 -2.83
C LEU A 68 -0.81 13.75 -3.09
N PRO A 69 0.20 14.24 -2.33
CA PRO A 69 0.60 15.64 -2.39
C PRO A 69 1.29 15.95 -3.73
N ALA A 70 0.86 17.01 -4.40
CA ALA A 70 1.54 17.63 -5.54
C ALA A 70 2.63 18.63 -5.10
N THR A 71 2.58 19.11 -3.86
CA THR A 71 3.60 19.96 -3.24
C THR A 71 3.85 19.56 -1.79
N LEU A 72 5.02 19.86 -1.24
CA LEU A 72 5.33 19.58 0.18
C LEU A 72 4.38 20.32 1.14
N GLU A 73 3.88 21.50 0.77
CA GLU A 73 2.91 22.25 1.59
C GLU A 73 1.62 21.45 1.87
N GLN A 74 1.22 20.58 0.95
CA GLN A 74 0.03 19.74 1.10
C GLN A 74 0.23 18.58 2.09
N VAL A 75 1.46 18.28 2.48
CA VAL A 75 1.76 17.24 3.48
C VAL A 75 1.38 17.69 4.89
N LEU A 76 1.59 18.97 5.22
CA LEU A 76 1.39 19.46 6.58
C LEU A 76 -0.06 19.28 7.09
N PRO A 77 -1.12 19.62 6.33
CA PRO A 77 -2.49 19.36 6.77
C PRO A 77 -2.79 17.87 6.97
N ALA A 78 -2.15 16.97 6.20
CA ALA A 78 -2.30 15.52 6.40
C ALA A 78 -1.66 15.05 7.71
N LEU A 79 -0.48 15.58 8.04
CA LEU A 79 0.21 15.30 9.30
C LEU A 79 -0.59 15.79 10.51
N GLU A 80 -1.10 17.01 10.46
CA GLU A 80 -1.92 17.61 11.54
C GLU A 80 -3.20 16.81 11.78
N ARG A 81 -3.90 16.40 10.71
CA ARG A 81 -5.07 15.52 10.81
C ARG A 81 -4.70 14.16 11.40
N GLY A 82 -3.58 13.58 10.98
CA GLY A 82 -3.09 12.31 11.51
C GLY A 82 -2.83 12.34 13.01
N ALA A 83 -2.16 13.38 13.49
CA ALA A 83 -1.87 13.58 14.91
C ALA A 83 -3.16 13.83 15.72
N ARG A 84 -4.09 14.63 15.16
CA ARG A 84 -5.36 14.96 15.82
C ARG A 84 -6.32 13.78 15.92
N LEU A 85 -6.37 12.93 14.89
CA LEU A 85 -7.38 11.88 14.75
C LEU A 85 -6.87 10.48 15.11
N GLY A 86 -5.55 10.31 15.26
CA GLY A 86 -4.92 9.07 15.72
C GLY A 86 -4.70 8.06 14.60
N LEU A 87 -3.99 8.46 13.54
CA LEU A 87 -3.56 7.52 12.50
C LEU A 87 -2.54 6.50 13.04
N HIS A 88 -2.63 5.26 12.58
CA HIS A 88 -1.56 4.28 12.79
C HIS A 88 -0.32 4.69 11.99
N HIS A 89 -0.51 5.07 10.72
CA HIS A 89 0.55 5.60 9.87
C HIS A 89 -0.04 6.38 8.69
N LEU A 90 0.80 7.18 8.04
CA LEU A 90 0.46 7.92 6.82
C LEU A 90 1.29 7.40 5.65
N ASN A 91 0.60 7.07 4.56
CA ASN A 91 1.17 6.75 3.27
C ASN A 91 1.21 8.00 2.37
N LEU A 92 2.35 8.25 1.73
CA LEU A 92 2.56 9.37 0.82
C LEU A 92 2.84 8.89 -0.60
N GLN A 93 1.87 9.13 -1.48
CA GLN A 93 2.01 9.00 -2.92
C GLN A 93 2.42 10.34 -3.52
N LEU A 94 3.71 10.67 -3.42
CA LEU A 94 4.25 11.97 -3.83
C LEU A 94 4.01 12.24 -5.34
N ASN A 95 3.04 13.09 -5.66
CA ASN A 95 2.66 13.45 -7.03
C ASN A 95 3.60 14.52 -7.64
N MET A 96 4.89 14.39 -7.33
CA MET A 96 5.98 15.21 -7.84
C MET A 96 6.84 14.35 -8.78
N ARG A 97 7.33 14.93 -9.88
CA ARG A 97 8.12 14.23 -10.92
C ARG A 97 9.45 14.96 -11.14
N PRO A 98 10.37 14.94 -10.16
CA PRO A 98 11.69 15.52 -10.33
C PRO A 98 12.39 14.88 -11.54
N ARG A 99 13.20 15.66 -12.26
CA ARG A 99 13.92 15.16 -13.44
C ARG A 99 15.28 14.60 -13.08
N SER A 100 15.88 15.06 -11.98
CA SER A 100 17.18 14.60 -11.50
C SER A 100 17.11 13.93 -10.14
N LEU A 101 18.10 13.09 -9.84
CA LEU A 101 18.28 12.48 -8.52
C LEU A 101 18.43 13.56 -7.43
N GLY A 102 19.19 14.63 -7.70
CA GLY A 102 19.41 15.72 -6.74
C GLY A 102 18.11 16.41 -6.33
N GLU A 103 17.26 16.77 -7.30
CA GLU A 103 15.93 17.36 -7.02
C GLU A 103 15.06 16.41 -6.17
N ALA A 104 15.10 15.12 -6.45
CA ALA A 104 14.33 14.13 -5.69
C ALA A 104 14.84 13.98 -4.25
N VAL A 105 16.17 13.98 -4.06
CA VAL A 105 16.80 13.95 -2.74
C VAL A 105 16.42 15.18 -1.94
N GLU A 106 16.52 16.39 -2.50
CA GLU A 106 16.14 17.64 -1.81
C GLU A 106 14.68 17.64 -1.34
N ILE A 107 13.77 17.07 -2.13
CA ILE A 107 12.35 16.93 -1.76
C ILE A 107 12.20 15.98 -0.57
N LEU A 108 12.88 14.84 -0.59
CA LEU A 108 12.76 13.81 0.44
C LEU A 108 13.45 14.21 1.75
N GLU A 109 14.57 14.95 1.70
CA GLU A 109 15.21 15.51 2.90
C GLU A 109 14.29 16.53 3.60
N GLN A 110 13.64 17.40 2.83
CA GLN A 110 12.64 18.32 3.39
C GLN A 110 11.46 17.57 4.00
N LEU A 111 11.00 16.50 3.34
CA LEU A 111 9.93 15.64 3.84
C LEU A 111 10.34 14.95 5.15
N GLU A 112 11.58 14.48 5.28
CA GLU A 112 12.10 13.89 6.52
C GLU A 112 12.01 14.89 7.69
N VAL A 113 12.42 16.15 7.46
CA VAL A 113 12.32 17.23 8.47
C VAL A 113 10.86 17.53 8.84
N MET A 114 9.93 17.47 7.89
CA MET A 114 8.50 17.70 8.15
C MET A 114 7.88 16.56 8.97
N THR A 115 8.17 15.32 8.60
CA THR A 115 7.57 14.12 9.20
C THR A 115 8.15 13.79 10.57
N ALA A 116 9.37 14.22 10.88
CA ALA A 116 9.96 14.10 12.23
C ALA A 116 9.20 14.86 13.34
N LYS A 117 8.21 15.69 12.98
CA LYS A 117 7.39 16.48 13.92
C LYS A 117 6.16 15.75 14.43
N VAL A 118 5.83 14.58 13.88
CA VAL A 118 4.72 13.74 14.32
C VAL A 118 5.22 12.47 14.99
N ASP A 119 4.39 11.87 15.83
CA ASP A 119 4.70 10.69 16.64
C ASP A 119 4.23 9.37 16.00
N PHE A 120 3.64 9.42 14.80
CA PHE A 120 3.27 8.25 14.01
C PHE A 120 4.13 8.10 12.75
N PRO A 121 4.32 6.87 12.22
CA PRO A 121 5.11 6.65 11.03
C PRO A 121 4.54 7.29 9.77
N VAL A 122 5.42 7.81 8.93
CA VAL A 122 5.11 8.31 7.59
C VAL A 122 6.01 7.61 6.58
N TYR A 123 5.43 7.08 5.52
CA TYR A 123 6.16 6.31 4.50
C TYR A 123 5.92 6.87 3.12
N VAL A 124 6.96 6.82 2.28
CA VAL A 124 6.84 7.14 0.84
C VAL A 124 6.54 5.86 0.08
N GLU A 125 5.46 5.85 -0.69
CA GLU A 125 5.06 4.67 -1.44
C GLU A 125 5.96 4.44 -2.66
N THR A 126 6.27 3.19 -2.99
CA THR A 126 6.74 2.80 -4.33
C THR A 126 5.57 2.83 -5.30
N HIS A 127 5.45 3.85 -6.15
CA HIS A 127 4.26 4.03 -6.98
C HIS A 127 4.58 4.60 -8.37
N ARG A 128 4.05 3.97 -9.44
CA ARG A 128 4.23 4.43 -10.82
C ARG A 128 3.52 5.77 -11.04
N GLY A 129 4.11 6.67 -11.81
CA GLY A 129 3.59 8.02 -12.00
C GLY A 129 3.64 8.91 -10.74
N ARG A 130 4.48 8.56 -9.75
CA ARG A 130 4.84 9.37 -8.57
C ARG A 130 6.37 9.57 -8.53
N LEU A 131 6.90 10.17 -7.46
CA LEU A 131 8.34 10.42 -7.32
C LEU A 131 9.17 9.13 -7.43
N THR A 132 8.68 8.03 -6.88
CA THR A 132 9.31 6.69 -6.86
C THR A 132 8.95 5.84 -8.09
N ASN A 133 8.65 6.47 -9.22
CA ASN A 133 8.07 5.82 -10.40
C ASN A 133 8.87 4.63 -10.96
N ASP A 134 10.19 4.72 -10.98
CA ASP A 134 11.07 3.73 -11.60
C ASP A 134 11.90 2.99 -10.55
N LEU A 135 12.08 1.68 -10.76
CA LEU A 135 12.82 0.80 -9.85
C LEU A 135 14.29 1.23 -9.71
N LEU A 136 14.99 1.47 -10.83
CA LEU A 136 16.41 1.80 -10.79
C LEU A 136 16.63 3.17 -10.17
N PHE A 137 15.81 4.15 -10.56
CA PHE A 137 15.81 5.47 -9.94
C PHE A 137 15.55 5.41 -8.43
N THR A 138 14.64 4.53 -7.99
CA THR A 138 14.36 4.35 -6.57
C THR A 138 15.52 3.68 -5.84
N LEU A 139 16.27 2.77 -6.48
CA LEU A 139 17.51 2.23 -5.89
C LEU A 139 18.56 3.32 -5.67
N ASP A 140 18.77 4.20 -6.66
CA ASP A 140 19.68 5.33 -6.51
C ASP A 140 19.25 6.27 -5.36
N LEU A 141 17.92 6.46 -5.17
CA LEU A 141 17.38 7.19 -4.02
C LEU A 141 17.67 6.51 -2.69
N LEU A 142 17.54 5.18 -2.62
CA LEU A 142 17.81 4.41 -1.41
C LEU A 142 19.30 4.41 -1.03
N ASP A 143 20.19 4.50 -2.03
CA ASP A 143 21.62 4.67 -1.82
C ASP A 143 21.96 6.08 -1.29
N ALA A 144 21.30 7.11 -1.83
CA ALA A 144 21.47 8.50 -1.37
C ALA A 144 20.84 8.76 0.00
N LEU A 145 19.73 8.08 0.32
CA LEU A 145 18.94 8.27 1.53
C LEU A 145 18.77 6.93 2.28
N PRO A 146 19.82 6.45 2.98
CA PRO A 146 19.82 5.11 3.56
C PRO A 146 18.77 4.89 4.66
N ASN A 147 18.24 5.96 5.23
CA ASN A 147 17.19 5.93 6.27
C ASN A 147 15.76 6.03 5.71
N LEU A 148 15.60 6.22 4.39
CA LEU A 148 14.29 6.36 3.77
C LEU A 148 13.45 5.10 4.01
N LYS A 149 12.28 5.30 4.62
CA LYS A 149 11.31 4.23 4.89
C LYS A 149 10.23 4.23 3.81
N LEU A 150 10.08 3.09 3.15
CA LEU A 150 9.12 2.93 2.06
C LEU A 150 7.86 2.22 2.53
N LEU A 151 6.74 2.57 1.88
CA LEU A 151 5.59 1.69 1.76
C LEU A 151 5.73 0.92 0.44
N GLY A 152 5.73 -0.41 0.51
CA GLY A 152 5.96 -1.26 -0.64
C GLY A 152 4.66 -1.66 -1.32
N ASP A 153 4.37 -1.05 -2.48
CA ASP A 153 3.53 -1.63 -3.53
C ASP A 153 4.39 -1.99 -4.75
N LEU A 154 4.76 -3.27 -4.83
CA LEU A 154 5.60 -3.77 -5.92
C LEU A 154 4.86 -3.93 -7.25
N SER A 155 3.51 -3.89 -7.24
CA SER A 155 2.69 -4.01 -8.45
C SER A 155 3.05 -2.95 -9.48
N HIS A 156 3.42 -1.76 -8.99
CA HIS A 156 3.83 -0.64 -9.81
C HIS A 156 5.14 -0.88 -10.57
N TYR A 157 6.13 -1.52 -9.94
CA TYR A 157 7.37 -1.87 -10.64
C TYR A 157 7.18 -3.01 -11.62
N VAL A 158 6.41 -4.04 -11.25
CA VAL A 158 6.14 -5.17 -12.16
C VAL A 158 5.55 -4.70 -13.49
N VAL A 159 4.52 -3.85 -13.44
CA VAL A 159 3.89 -3.34 -14.66
C VAL A 159 4.73 -2.27 -15.37
N ALA A 160 5.36 -1.33 -14.65
CA ALA A 160 6.09 -0.23 -15.28
C ALA A 160 7.40 -0.68 -15.95
N ARG A 161 7.97 -1.78 -15.47
CA ARG A 161 9.21 -2.37 -15.99
C ARG A 161 9.00 -3.63 -16.83
N GLU A 162 7.74 -3.94 -17.17
CA GLU A 162 7.37 -5.13 -17.93
C GLU A 162 8.04 -6.41 -17.38
N ILE A 163 8.00 -6.60 -16.06
CA ILE A 163 8.64 -7.76 -15.41
C ILE A 163 7.83 -9.02 -15.75
N GLU A 164 8.42 -9.88 -16.57
CA GLU A 164 7.84 -11.16 -16.99
C GLU A 164 8.34 -12.33 -16.13
N LEU A 165 7.60 -13.45 -16.19
CA LEU A 165 8.00 -14.71 -15.57
C LEU A 165 8.79 -15.59 -16.57
N PRO A 166 9.85 -16.29 -16.14
CA PRO A 166 10.47 -16.20 -14.81
C PRO A 166 11.24 -14.90 -14.63
N VAL A 167 11.20 -14.34 -13.41
CA VAL A 167 11.94 -13.11 -13.07
C VAL A 167 13.44 -13.38 -13.12
N SER A 168 14.21 -12.47 -13.71
CA SER A 168 15.67 -12.58 -13.74
C SER A 168 16.27 -12.42 -12.33
N SER A 169 17.42 -13.06 -12.09
CA SER A 169 18.13 -12.92 -10.81
C SER A 169 18.53 -11.48 -10.50
N GLU A 170 18.78 -10.67 -11.53
CA GLU A 170 19.08 -9.24 -11.40
C GLU A 170 17.88 -8.47 -10.82
N ILE A 171 16.70 -8.64 -11.43
CA ILE A 171 15.48 -7.96 -10.99
C ILE A 171 15.08 -8.44 -9.59
N ASP A 172 15.17 -9.74 -9.31
CA ASP A 172 14.85 -10.26 -7.97
C ASP A 172 15.79 -9.68 -6.89
N ALA A 173 17.08 -9.51 -7.20
CA ALA A 173 18.03 -8.85 -6.30
C ALA A 173 17.68 -7.36 -6.09
N GLN A 174 17.26 -6.65 -7.13
CA GLN A 174 16.82 -5.25 -7.05
C GLN A 174 15.56 -5.09 -6.20
N ILE A 175 14.55 -5.95 -6.39
CA ILE A 175 13.34 -5.97 -5.54
C ILE A 175 13.69 -6.30 -4.09
N GLY A 176 14.66 -7.20 -3.88
CA GLY A 176 15.22 -7.47 -2.55
C GLY A 176 15.73 -6.23 -1.82
N GLN A 177 16.48 -5.36 -2.53
CA GLN A 177 16.99 -4.11 -1.95
C GLN A 177 15.87 -3.14 -1.56
N VAL A 178 14.82 -3.04 -2.38
CA VAL A 178 13.62 -2.25 -2.05
C VAL A 178 12.95 -2.81 -0.79
N LEU A 179 12.71 -4.13 -0.73
CA LEU A 179 12.07 -4.79 0.41
C LEU A 179 12.83 -4.60 1.73
N ASP A 180 14.15 -4.47 1.68
CA ASP A 180 14.99 -4.16 2.85
C ASP A 180 14.77 -2.73 3.41
N ARG A 181 14.01 -1.89 2.69
CA ARG A 181 13.61 -0.53 3.08
C ARG A 181 12.10 -0.38 3.31
N VAL A 182 11.32 -1.44 3.13
CA VAL A 182 9.86 -1.42 3.32
C VAL A 182 9.48 -1.54 4.81
N TRP A 183 8.53 -0.71 5.25
CA TRP A 183 8.01 -0.67 6.62
C TRP A 183 6.49 -0.86 6.74
N ALA A 184 5.77 -0.79 5.62
CA ALA A 184 4.37 -1.15 5.46
C ALA A 184 4.13 -1.60 4.02
N PHE A 185 3.04 -2.32 3.75
CA PHE A 185 2.77 -2.88 2.42
C PHE A 185 1.39 -2.50 1.91
N HIS A 186 1.32 -2.21 0.62
CA HIS A 186 0.07 -2.22 -0.13
C HIS A 186 0.09 -3.45 -1.03
N GLY A 187 -0.96 -4.24 -0.89
CA GLY A 187 -1.13 -5.55 -1.48
C GLY A 187 -1.92 -5.45 -2.77
N ARG A 188 -1.21 -5.59 -3.88
CA ARG A 188 -1.75 -5.74 -5.22
C ARG A 188 -0.86 -6.67 -6.02
N ILE A 189 -1.45 -7.45 -6.91
CA ILE A 189 -0.72 -8.39 -7.77
C ILE A 189 -0.82 -7.89 -9.21
N ALA A 190 0.33 -7.60 -9.81
CA ALA A 190 0.45 -7.20 -11.20
C ALA A 190 1.04 -8.32 -12.05
N GLY A 191 0.85 -8.21 -13.37
CA GLY A 191 1.72 -8.80 -14.37
C GLY A 191 2.34 -7.72 -15.24
N SER A 192 3.19 -8.10 -16.19
CA SER A 192 3.86 -7.16 -17.09
C SER A 192 2.90 -6.23 -17.86
N GLY A 193 1.70 -6.71 -18.20
CA GLY A 193 0.71 -5.93 -18.96
C GLY A 193 -0.41 -5.26 -18.15
N GLN A 194 -0.57 -5.58 -16.86
CA GLN A 194 -1.70 -5.09 -16.05
C GLN A 194 -1.29 -4.96 -14.58
N VAL A 195 -1.57 -3.80 -13.99
CA VAL A 195 -1.21 -3.49 -12.59
C VAL A 195 -1.98 -4.32 -11.56
N GLN A 196 -3.17 -4.77 -11.93
CA GLN A 196 -4.05 -5.54 -11.06
C GLN A 196 -4.62 -6.72 -11.85
N LEU A 197 -4.06 -7.89 -11.59
CA LEU A 197 -4.57 -9.15 -12.09
C LEU A 197 -5.63 -9.71 -11.13
N PRO A 198 -6.70 -10.33 -11.64
CA PRO A 198 -7.61 -11.13 -10.83
C PRO A 198 -6.86 -12.20 -10.05
N PHE A 199 -6.87 -12.09 -8.72
CA PHE A 199 -6.18 -13.02 -7.82
C PHE A 199 -6.70 -14.45 -7.99
N SER A 200 -7.99 -14.59 -8.28
CA SER A 200 -8.70 -15.87 -8.34
C SER A 200 -8.48 -16.67 -9.64
N PHE A 201 -7.82 -16.09 -10.65
CA PHE A 201 -7.73 -16.70 -11.98
C PHE A 201 -6.48 -17.59 -12.12
N PRO A 202 -6.63 -18.87 -12.53
CA PRO A 202 -5.51 -19.83 -12.53
C PRO A 202 -4.30 -19.43 -13.37
N GLN A 203 -4.51 -18.74 -14.50
CA GLN A 203 -3.42 -18.29 -15.36
C GLN A 203 -2.53 -17.21 -14.72
N HIS A 204 -2.97 -16.59 -13.62
CA HIS A 204 -2.20 -15.59 -12.89
C HIS A 204 -1.41 -16.18 -11.71
N GLN A 205 -1.52 -17.50 -11.47
CA GLN A 205 -0.90 -18.18 -10.33
C GLN A 205 0.61 -17.93 -10.24
N GLY A 206 1.33 -17.89 -11.37
CA GLY A 206 2.76 -17.62 -11.35
C GLY A 206 3.12 -16.23 -10.77
N TYR A 207 2.29 -15.22 -11.02
CA TYR A 207 2.46 -13.90 -10.40
C TYR A 207 2.00 -13.91 -8.94
N VAL A 208 0.95 -14.68 -8.61
CA VAL A 208 0.54 -14.86 -7.20
C VAL A 208 1.67 -15.46 -6.36
N ASP A 209 2.32 -16.50 -6.87
CA ASP A 209 3.45 -17.16 -6.19
C ASP A 209 4.65 -16.21 -6.06
N LEU A 210 4.93 -15.40 -7.10
CA LEU A 210 5.99 -14.38 -7.07
C LEU A 210 5.76 -13.35 -5.95
N PHE A 211 4.58 -12.74 -5.92
CA PHE A 211 4.24 -11.72 -4.91
C PHE A 211 4.21 -12.33 -3.51
N ALA A 212 3.70 -13.55 -3.35
CA ALA A 212 3.75 -14.26 -2.07
C ALA A 212 5.20 -14.46 -1.58
N GLY A 213 6.12 -14.85 -2.48
CA GLY A 213 7.55 -14.97 -2.17
C GLY A 213 8.20 -13.63 -1.78
N TRP A 214 7.88 -12.55 -2.49
CA TRP A 214 8.37 -11.21 -2.17
C TRP A 214 7.82 -10.67 -0.85
N TRP A 215 6.53 -10.88 -0.56
CA TRP A 215 5.96 -10.52 0.74
C TRP A 215 6.60 -11.31 1.87
N ALA A 216 6.84 -12.62 1.70
CA ALA A 216 7.55 -13.43 2.69
C ALA A 216 8.96 -12.88 2.97
N ARG A 217 9.72 -12.53 1.91
CA ARG A 217 11.04 -11.91 2.03
C ARG A 217 10.99 -10.55 2.74
N GLY A 218 10.02 -9.72 2.37
CA GLY A 218 9.77 -8.41 2.97
C GLY A 218 9.43 -8.51 4.47
N PHE A 219 8.53 -9.41 4.84
CA PHE A 219 8.14 -9.65 6.23
C PHE A 219 9.34 -10.15 7.05
N ALA A 220 10.13 -11.08 6.52
CA ALA A 220 11.34 -11.55 7.18
C ALA A 220 12.38 -10.44 7.35
N SER A 221 12.55 -9.57 6.35
CA SER A 221 13.44 -8.40 6.45
C SER A 221 12.97 -7.42 7.52
N TRP A 222 11.68 -7.09 7.53
CA TRP A 222 11.07 -6.21 8.52
C TRP A 222 11.24 -6.75 9.94
N ARG A 223 10.96 -8.04 10.18
CA ARG A 223 11.06 -8.67 11.52
C ARG A 223 12.45 -8.55 12.14
N ARG A 224 13.50 -8.62 11.32
CA ARG A 224 14.90 -8.46 11.78
C ARG A 224 15.23 -7.03 12.20
N ARG A 225 14.53 -6.04 11.67
CA ARG A 225 14.80 -4.61 11.83
C ARG A 225 13.86 -3.93 12.83
N ALA A 226 12.66 -4.48 13.03
CA ALA A 226 11.63 -3.91 13.87
C ALA A 226 11.77 -4.33 15.33
N GLU A 227 11.25 -3.50 16.23
CA GLU A 227 11.22 -3.76 17.68
C GLU A 227 10.35 -4.98 18.04
N ALA A 228 10.50 -5.48 19.27
CA ALA A 228 9.87 -6.73 19.72
C ALA A 228 8.32 -6.67 19.85
N ASP A 229 7.76 -5.47 19.87
CA ASP A 229 6.32 -5.18 19.96
C ASP A 229 5.79 -4.37 18.76
N ALA A 230 6.61 -4.20 17.72
CA ALA A 230 6.23 -3.44 16.53
C ALA A 230 5.10 -4.11 15.73
N GLU A 231 4.42 -3.29 14.93
CA GLU A 231 3.26 -3.68 14.13
C GLU A 231 3.57 -3.44 12.65
N LEU A 232 3.44 -4.49 11.83
CA LEU A 232 3.57 -4.39 10.38
C LEU A 232 2.19 -4.27 9.76
N ALA A 233 1.94 -3.22 8.98
CA ALA A 233 0.70 -3.06 8.24
C ALA A 233 0.80 -3.64 6.82
N PHE A 234 -0.25 -4.34 6.39
CA PHE A 234 -0.47 -4.79 5.03
C PHE A 234 -1.89 -4.42 4.60
N VAL A 235 -2.05 -3.64 3.53
CA VAL A 235 -3.37 -3.21 3.03
C VAL A 235 -3.75 -4.00 1.81
N CYS A 236 -4.92 -4.66 1.80
CA CYS A 236 -5.50 -5.17 0.56
C CYS A 236 -5.99 -3.98 -0.28
N GLU A 237 -5.29 -3.67 -1.37
CA GLU A 237 -5.45 -2.42 -2.13
C GLU A 237 -5.92 -2.68 -3.57
N LEU A 238 -7.03 -3.40 -3.72
CA LEU A 238 -7.59 -3.75 -5.03
C LEU A 238 -8.47 -2.61 -5.59
N GLY A 239 -7.88 -1.78 -6.45
CA GLY A 239 -8.52 -0.59 -7.01
C GLY A 239 -9.69 -0.90 -7.95
N PRO A 240 -10.77 -0.08 -7.94
CA PRO A 240 -11.90 -0.19 -8.84
C PRO A 240 -11.56 0.17 -10.29
N GLN A 241 -12.43 -0.27 -11.18
CA GLN A 241 -12.70 0.27 -12.49
C GLN A 241 -13.08 1.78 -12.45
N PRO A 242 -12.83 2.54 -13.53
CA PRO A 242 -12.08 2.16 -14.73
C PRO A 242 -10.55 2.23 -14.52
N TYR A 243 -10.07 2.37 -13.27
CA TYR A 243 -8.67 2.70 -12.99
C TYR A 243 -7.75 1.47 -13.02
N TYR A 244 -7.97 0.49 -12.14
CA TYR A 244 -7.06 -0.66 -11.99
C TYR A 244 -7.72 -2.01 -12.26
N ALA A 245 -8.96 -2.23 -11.85
CA ALA A 245 -9.65 -3.48 -12.15
C ALA A 245 -9.84 -3.66 -13.67
N ILE A 246 -9.68 -4.90 -14.13
CA ILE A 246 -10.04 -5.26 -15.50
C ILE A 246 -11.56 -5.34 -15.58
N SER A 247 -12.16 -4.49 -16.40
CA SER A 247 -13.60 -4.50 -16.62
C SER A 247 -14.00 -5.41 -17.80
N GLY A 248 -15.19 -5.99 -17.70
CA GLY A 248 -15.85 -6.70 -18.80
C GLY A 248 -16.48 -5.75 -19.80
N ALA A 249 -17.09 -6.32 -20.84
CA ALA A 249 -17.81 -5.55 -21.87
C ALA A 249 -19.01 -4.75 -21.30
N ASP A 250 -19.49 -5.10 -20.11
CA ASP A 250 -20.53 -4.38 -19.37
C ASP A 250 -19.98 -3.23 -18.50
N GLY A 251 -18.66 -3.00 -18.53
CA GLY A 251 -17.99 -1.96 -17.74
C GLY A 251 -17.80 -2.29 -16.27
N ARG A 252 -18.21 -3.49 -15.82
CA ARG A 252 -18.05 -3.96 -14.43
C ARG A 252 -16.80 -4.80 -14.28
N ASP A 253 -16.30 -4.93 -13.06
CA ASP A 253 -15.13 -5.78 -12.78
C ASP A 253 -15.34 -7.21 -13.27
N LEU A 254 -14.31 -7.79 -13.89
CA LEU A 254 -14.34 -9.19 -14.27
C LEU A 254 -14.33 -10.12 -13.05
N SER A 255 -13.59 -9.76 -12.00
CA SER A 255 -13.50 -10.51 -10.75
C SER A 255 -14.31 -9.88 -9.60
N ASP A 256 -14.55 -10.66 -8.55
CA ASP A 256 -15.09 -10.16 -7.29
C ASP A 256 -13.94 -9.65 -6.41
N ARG A 257 -13.69 -8.34 -6.45
CA ARG A 257 -12.61 -7.70 -5.67
C ARG A 257 -12.76 -7.88 -4.16
N TRP A 258 -13.97 -8.02 -3.64
CA TRP A 258 -14.16 -8.26 -2.22
C TRP A 258 -13.72 -9.67 -1.85
N ALA A 259 -14.17 -10.67 -2.60
CA ALA A 259 -13.72 -12.05 -2.41
C ALA A 259 -12.20 -12.18 -2.57
N GLU A 260 -11.59 -11.48 -3.53
CA GLU A 260 -10.14 -11.45 -3.73
C GLU A 260 -9.39 -10.77 -2.58
N SER A 261 -9.96 -9.71 -1.99
CA SER A 261 -9.40 -9.07 -0.79
C SER A 261 -9.37 -10.03 0.41
N LEU A 262 -10.39 -10.88 0.57
CA LEU A 262 -10.43 -11.93 1.61
C LEU A 262 -9.40 -13.03 1.34
N GLN A 263 -9.23 -13.45 0.08
CA GLN A 263 -8.21 -14.42 -0.30
C GLN A 263 -6.79 -13.88 -0.02
N MET A 264 -6.53 -12.62 -0.38
CA MET A 264 -5.26 -11.96 -0.10
C MET A 264 -5.00 -11.84 1.40
N GLN A 265 -6.00 -11.44 2.19
CA GLN A 265 -5.91 -11.39 3.65
C GLN A 265 -5.50 -12.75 4.23
N ALA A 266 -6.16 -13.83 3.81
CA ALA A 266 -5.82 -15.18 4.26
C ALA A 266 -4.40 -15.58 3.87
N LEU A 267 -3.99 -15.31 2.62
CA LEU A 267 -2.64 -15.58 2.13
C LEU A 267 -1.58 -14.85 2.97
N VAL A 268 -1.68 -13.54 3.17
CA VAL A 268 -0.64 -12.78 3.89
C VAL A 268 -0.55 -13.16 5.36
N ARG A 269 -1.69 -13.49 6.00
CA ARG A 269 -1.67 -14.04 7.36
C ARG A 269 -0.97 -15.40 7.42
N SER A 270 -1.20 -16.27 6.43
CA SER A 270 -0.50 -17.56 6.34
C SER A 270 1.01 -17.40 6.15
N ILE A 271 1.44 -16.46 5.31
CA ILE A 271 2.86 -16.14 5.08
C ILE A 271 3.49 -15.66 6.39
N TRP A 272 2.80 -14.75 7.10
CA TRP A 272 3.29 -14.23 8.38
C TRP A 272 3.41 -15.27 9.48
N ALA A 273 2.46 -16.21 9.54
CA ALA A 273 2.46 -17.30 10.53
C ALA A 273 3.55 -18.34 10.26
N ALA A 274 3.97 -18.50 8.99
CA ALA A 274 5.05 -19.39 8.60
C ALA A 274 6.46 -18.79 8.81
N ALA A 275 6.55 -17.49 9.10
CA ALA A 275 7.79 -16.72 9.22
C ALA A 275 8.26 -16.50 10.66
#